data_AF-A0AA42RRW1-F1
#
_entry.id   AF-A0AA42RRW1-F1
#
_cell.length_a   1.000
_cell.length_b   1.000
_cell.length_c   1.000
_cell.angle_alpha   90.00
_cell.angle_beta   90.00
_cell.angle_gamma   90.00
#
_symmetry.space_group_name_H-M   'P 1'
#
loop_
_entity.id
_entity.type
_entity.pdbx_description
1 polymer ?
#
loop_
_entity_poly.entity_id
_entity_poly.type
_entity_poly.pdbx_seq_one_letter_code
_entity_poly.pdbx_strand_id
1 'polypeptide(L)'
;MPRLSRLLLPVLLLGVLAACDQKPSREEKILANLPLQEAYDHNIERMAGLLAMTHAQVPEDKIKDVLRKHLTVDDQRQDLFRLYSEEHFSDAEFDLITQATRDPAKARELGQSEEGKRLSEKLTTLMRESASDAKVQALVQERMQQVEDDLRALEQTAP
;
A
#
# COMPACT_ATOMS: atom_id res chain seq x y z
N MET A 1 49.73 8.96 55.40
CA MET A 1 48.38 8.37 55.47
C MET A 1 47.36 9.51 55.54
N PRO A 2 46.12 9.39 55.02
CA PRO A 2 45.52 8.42 54.07
C PRO A 2 44.95 9.15 52.80
N ARG A 3 44.86 8.60 51.58
CA ARG A 3 43.99 7.55 51.01
C ARG A 3 42.49 7.68 51.34
N LEU A 4 41.67 8.08 50.36
CA LEU A 4 40.23 7.77 50.16
C LEU A 4 39.82 8.44 48.83
N SER A 5 39.96 7.81 47.66
CA SER A 5 39.15 6.71 47.11
C SER A 5 37.72 7.14 46.75
N ARG A 6 37.52 7.32 45.43
CA ARG A 6 36.33 6.94 44.62
C ARG A 6 34.99 7.65 44.88
N LEU A 7 34.18 7.67 43.80
CA LEU A 7 32.72 7.89 43.71
C LEU A 7 32.32 9.39 43.60
N LEU A 8 31.55 9.92 42.64
CA LEU A 8 30.64 9.41 41.61
C LEU A 8 30.37 10.53 40.56
N LEU A 9 30.68 10.29 39.29
CA LEU A 9 29.77 10.60 38.16
C LEU A 9 29.46 9.22 37.58
N PRO A 10 28.21 8.84 37.20
CA PRO A 10 27.25 9.69 36.49
C PRO A 10 25.76 9.43 36.84
N VAL A 11 24.89 10.46 36.84
CA VAL A 11 23.43 10.26 36.76
C VAL A 11 22.88 11.11 35.63
N LEU A 12 23.04 10.60 34.41
CA LEU A 12 22.35 11.06 33.21
C LEU A 12 22.23 9.84 32.31
N LEU A 13 21.31 8.92 32.63
CA LEU A 13 20.92 7.78 31.78
C LEU A 13 19.71 7.07 32.41
N LEU A 14 18.59 7.78 32.61
CA LEU A 14 17.30 7.16 32.92
C LEU A 14 16.21 7.89 32.15
N GLY A 15 16.05 7.54 30.87
CA GLY A 15 15.03 8.14 30.02
C GLY A 15 14.80 7.44 28.68
N VAL A 16 15.20 6.17 28.50
CA VAL A 16 15.02 5.44 27.22
C VAL A 16 14.46 4.03 27.43
N LEU A 17 13.46 3.87 28.30
CA LEU A 17 12.73 2.59 28.44
C LEU A 17 11.23 2.69 28.12
N ALA A 18 10.75 3.81 27.59
CA ALA A 18 9.35 3.96 27.21
C ALA A 18 9.07 3.70 25.71
N ALA A 19 10.09 3.41 24.88
CA ALA A 19 9.92 3.21 23.43
C ALA A 19 9.78 1.72 23.01
N CYS A 20 9.85 0.77 23.95
CA CYS A 20 9.84 -0.67 23.61
C CYS A 20 8.49 -1.37 23.83
N ASP A 21 7.45 -0.66 24.28
CA ASP A 21 6.15 -1.25 24.59
C ASP A 21 5.00 -0.68 23.74
N GLN A 22 5.31 0.14 22.74
CA GLN A 22 4.31 0.70 21.84
C GLN A 22 3.99 -0.31 20.74
N LYS A 23 2.81 -0.95 20.86
CA LYS A 23 2.25 -1.80 19.80
C LYS A 23 2.22 -0.98 18.51
N PRO A 24 2.70 -1.52 17.36
CA PRO A 24 2.70 -0.78 16.11
C PRO A 24 1.28 -0.41 15.71
N SER A 25 1.12 0.78 15.15
CA SER A 25 -0.16 1.26 14.62
C SER A 25 -0.62 0.37 13.46
N ARG A 26 -1.91 0.43 13.12
CA ARG A 26 -2.43 -0.29 11.94
C ARG A 26 -1.69 0.10 10.65
N GLU A 27 -1.38 1.38 10.48
CA GLU A 27 -0.65 1.90 9.31
C GLU A 27 0.77 1.34 9.25
N GLU A 28 1.49 1.30 10.37
CA GLU A 28 2.83 0.71 10.46
C GLU A 28 2.79 -0.78 10.12
N LYS A 29 1.78 -1.50 10.63
CA LYS A 29 1.58 -2.91 10.27
C LYS A 29 1.27 -3.07 8.78
N ILE A 30 0.44 -2.22 8.18
CA ILE A 30 0.15 -2.27 6.74
C ILE A 30 1.45 -2.14 5.93
N LEU A 31 2.25 -1.11 6.22
CA LEU A 31 3.51 -0.85 5.50
C LEU A 31 4.54 -1.98 5.69
N ALA A 32 4.58 -2.59 6.87
CA ALA A 32 5.52 -3.67 7.15
C ALA A 32 5.10 -5.02 6.53
N ASN A 33 3.79 -5.24 6.32
CA ASN A 33 3.26 -6.57 6.01
C ASN A 33 2.73 -6.71 4.58
N LEU A 34 2.25 -5.64 3.95
CA LEU A 34 1.69 -5.69 2.61
C LEU A 34 2.72 -5.23 1.56
N PRO A 35 2.83 -5.93 0.40
CA PRO A 35 3.80 -5.63 -0.64
C PRO A 35 3.35 -4.41 -1.48
N LEU A 36 3.31 -3.22 -0.86
CA LEU A 36 2.78 -2.00 -1.48
C LEU A 36 3.55 -1.64 -2.76
N GLN A 37 4.88 -1.66 -2.72
CA GLN A 37 5.71 -1.27 -3.85
C GLN A 37 5.58 -2.28 -5.00
N GLU A 38 5.65 -3.58 -4.72
CA GLU A 38 5.51 -4.59 -5.77
C GLU A 38 4.11 -4.57 -6.41
N ALA A 39 3.06 -4.38 -5.60
CA ALA A 39 1.70 -4.26 -6.11
C ALA A 39 1.53 -2.99 -6.96
N TYR A 40 2.15 -1.88 -6.56
CA TYR A 40 2.17 -0.63 -7.33
C TYR A 40 2.83 -0.82 -8.69
N ASP A 41 4.07 -1.34 -8.71
CA ASP A 41 4.82 -1.52 -9.94
C ASP A 41 4.12 -2.49 -10.90
N HIS A 42 3.58 -3.60 -10.38
CA HIS A 42 2.79 -4.54 -11.18
C HIS A 42 1.53 -3.89 -11.79
N ASN A 43 0.85 -3.02 -11.05
CA ASN A 43 -0.31 -2.29 -11.58
C ASN A 43 0.08 -1.30 -12.68
N ILE A 44 1.19 -0.56 -12.50
CA ILE A 44 1.73 0.35 -13.53
C ILE A 44 2.11 -0.42 -14.79
N GLU A 45 2.80 -1.55 -14.67
CA GLU A 45 3.16 -2.41 -15.80
C GLU A 45 1.92 -2.90 -16.56
N ARG A 46 0.94 -3.43 -15.84
CA ARG A 46 -0.31 -3.92 -16.43
C ARG A 46 -1.06 -2.81 -17.18
N MET A 47 -1.20 -1.64 -16.56
CA MET A 47 -1.89 -0.51 -17.17
C MET A 47 -1.14 0.04 -18.38
N ALA A 48 0.18 0.11 -18.32
CA ALA A 48 1.00 0.53 -19.45
C ALA A 48 0.83 -0.42 -20.64
N GLY A 49 0.84 -1.73 -20.41
CA GLY A 49 0.60 -2.73 -21.46
C GLY A 49 -0.78 -2.60 -22.12
N LEU A 50 -1.82 -2.25 -21.35
CA LEU A 50 -3.16 -1.99 -21.89
C LEU A 50 -3.19 -0.71 -22.74
N LEU A 51 -2.59 0.37 -22.25
CA LEU A 51 -2.55 1.66 -22.95
C LEU A 51 -1.66 1.63 -24.19
N ALA A 52 -0.60 0.81 -24.20
CA ALA A 52 0.24 0.61 -25.39
C ALA A 52 -0.54 0.06 -26.59
N MET A 53 -1.67 -0.63 -26.36
CA MET A 53 -2.54 -1.12 -27.42
C MET A 53 -3.29 0.01 -28.15
N THR A 54 -3.60 1.12 -27.46
CA THR A 54 -4.32 2.27 -28.01
C THR A 54 -3.40 3.44 -28.35
N HIS A 55 -2.24 3.54 -27.70
CA HIS A 55 -1.20 4.55 -27.90
C HIS A 55 0.06 3.96 -28.53
N ALA A 56 -0.09 3.27 -29.66
CA ALA A 56 1.00 2.48 -30.27
C ALA A 56 2.23 3.31 -30.69
N GLN A 57 2.10 4.64 -30.79
CA GLN A 57 3.20 5.55 -31.13
C GLN A 57 4.00 5.99 -29.90
N VAL A 58 3.50 5.74 -28.69
CA VAL A 58 4.17 6.10 -27.43
C VAL A 58 4.92 4.86 -26.90
N PRO A 59 6.24 4.93 -26.68
CA PRO A 59 6.97 3.83 -26.06
C PRO A 59 6.39 3.48 -24.68
N GLU A 60 6.28 2.18 -24.37
CA GLU A 60 5.66 1.72 -23.11
C GLU A 60 6.31 2.33 -21.87
N ASP A 61 7.62 2.55 -21.85
CA ASP A 61 8.31 3.19 -20.73
C ASP A 61 7.85 4.65 -20.52
N LYS A 62 7.50 5.36 -21.59
CA LYS A 62 6.90 6.71 -21.49
C LYS A 62 5.46 6.66 -20.99
N ILE A 63 4.71 5.61 -21.35
CA ILE A 63 3.40 5.38 -20.77
C ILE A 63 3.52 5.14 -19.26
N LYS A 64 4.50 4.33 -18.82
CA LYS A 64 4.78 4.13 -17.39
C LYS A 64 5.14 5.45 -16.68
N ASP A 65 5.97 6.30 -17.29
CA ASP A 65 6.29 7.62 -16.73
C ASP A 65 5.04 8.49 -16.54
N VAL A 66 4.15 8.54 -17.53
CA VAL A 66 2.87 9.27 -17.44
C VAL A 66 1.97 8.68 -16.36
N LEU A 67 1.86 7.35 -16.29
CA LEU A 67 1.08 6.70 -15.23
C LEU A 67 1.61 7.03 -13.85
N ARG A 68 2.94 6.99 -13.63
CA ARG A 68 3.55 7.32 -12.32
C ARG A 68 3.38 8.78 -11.92
N LYS A 69 3.19 9.68 -12.89
CA LYS A 69 2.89 11.10 -12.62
C LYS A 69 1.53 11.30 -11.98
N HIS A 70 0.53 10.48 -12.33
CA HIS A 70 -0.88 10.68 -11.93
C HIS A 70 -1.42 9.61 -10.97
N LEU A 71 -0.80 8.44 -10.97
CA LEU A 71 -1.14 7.29 -10.13
C LEU A 71 0.06 7.05 -9.21
N THR A 72 0.04 7.63 -8.01
CA THR A 72 1.20 7.60 -7.13
C THR A 72 1.15 6.43 -6.16
N VAL A 73 2.32 5.99 -5.69
CA VAL A 73 2.42 5.00 -4.62
C VAL A 73 1.81 5.52 -3.30
N ASP A 74 1.82 6.84 -3.08
CA ASP A 74 1.23 7.47 -1.92
C ASP A 74 -0.31 7.38 -1.94
N ASP A 75 -0.92 7.50 -3.12
CA ASP A 75 -2.36 7.28 -3.27
C ASP A 75 -2.73 5.84 -2.93
N GLN A 76 -1.99 4.88 -3.47
CA GLN A 76 -2.21 3.46 -3.18
C GLN A 76 -2.00 3.16 -1.68
N ARG A 77 -1.05 3.83 -1.03
CA ARG A 77 -0.85 3.73 0.43
C ARG A 77 -2.10 4.18 1.19
N GLN A 78 -2.65 5.34 0.84
CA GLN A 78 -3.85 5.87 1.49
C GLN A 78 -5.06 4.94 1.30
N ASP A 79 -5.21 4.37 0.11
CA ASP A 79 -6.25 3.37 -0.15
C ASP A 79 -6.09 2.11 0.71
N LEU A 80 -4.86 1.61 0.89
CA LEU A 80 -4.60 0.49 1.79
C LEU A 80 -4.90 0.84 3.24
N PHE A 81 -4.54 2.04 3.70
CA PHE A 81 -4.82 2.49 5.08
C PHE A 81 -6.32 2.54 5.34
N ARG A 82 -7.10 3.05 4.38
CA ARG A 82 -8.56 3.06 4.47
C ARG A 82 -9.13 1.65 4.45
N LEU A 83 -8.75 0.84 3.46
CA LEU A 83 -9.29 -0.50 3.24
C LEU A 83 -9.02 -1.44 4.42
N TYR A 84 -7.80 -1.44 4.94
CA TYR A 84 -7.38 -2.31 6.04
C TYR A 84 -7.40 -1.62 7.41
N SER A 85 -8.17 -0.54 7.55
CA SER A 85 -8.36 0.18 8.82
C SER A 85 -9.00 -0.71 9.90
N GLU A 86 -8.95 -0.25 11.15
CA GLU A 86 -9.62 -0.93 12.27
C GLU A 86 -11.15 -0.86 12.19
N GLU A 87 -11.70 0.11 11.44
CA GLU A 87 -13.12 0.19 11.13
C GLU A 87 -13.58 -1.00 10.27
N HIS A 88 -12.73 -1.41 9.34
CA HIS A 88 -13.04 -2.50 8.41
C HIS A 88 -12.57 -3.85 8.93
N PHE A 89 -11.39 -3.96 9.53
CA PHE A 89 -10.81 -5.24 9.95
C PHE A 89 -10.29 -5.18 11.37
N SER A 90 -10.80 -6.07 12.21
CA SER A 90 -10.21 -6.32 13.53
C SER A 90 -8.76 -6.76 13.42
N ASP A 91 -8.01 -6.66 14.52
CA ASP A 91 -6.60 -7.08 14.55
C ASP A 91 -6.43 -8.56 14.19
N ALA A 92 -7.32 -9.44 14.66
CA ALA A 92 -7.26 -10.86 14.35
C ALA A 92 -7.46 -11.13 12.85
N GLU A 93 -8.44 -10.47 12.23
CA GLU A 93 -8.68 -10.58 10.79
C GLU A 93 -7.48 -10.06 9.98
N PHE A 94 -6.90 -8.93 10.39
CA PHE A 94 -5.73 -8.36 9.72
C PHE A 94 -4.47 -9.24 9.88
N ASP A 95 -4.27 -9.83 11.06
CA ASP A 95 -3.17 -10.77 11.30
C ASP A 95 -3.32 -12.04 10.44
N LEU A 96 -4.55 -12.51 10.17
CA LEU A 96 -4.79 -13.61 9.22
C LEU A 96 -4.45 -13.21 7.77
N ILE A 97 -4.91 -12.04 7.35
CA ILE A 97 -4.64 -11.50 6.00
C ILE A 97 -3.13 -11.39 5.78
N THR A 98 -2.41 -10.74 6.69
CA THR A 98 -0.96 -10.53 6.56
C THR A 98 -0.15 -11.83 6.58
N GLN A 99 -0.58 -12.82 7.37
CA GLN A 99 0.02 -14.15 7.35
C GLN A 99 -0.18 -14.85 6.01
N ALA A 100 -1.40 -14.79 5.45
CA ALA A 100 -1.69 -15.34 4.13
C ALA A 100 -0.94 -14.60 3.01
N THR A 101 -0.76 -13.28 3.11
CA THR A 101 0.01 -12.51 2.11
C THR A 101 1.47 -12.93 2.03
N ARG A 102 2.08 -13.31 3.15
CA ARG A 102 3.52 -13.64 3.22
C ARG A 102 3.83 -15.13 3.01
N ASP A 103 2.87 -16.00 3.25
CA ASP A 103 3.07 -17.45 3.21
C ASP A 103 2.05 -18.12 2.28
N PRO A 104 2.48 -18.62 1.10
CA PRO A 104 1.60 -19.30 0.15
C PRO A 104 0.90 -20.53 0.71
N ALA A 105 1.49 -21.23 1.69
CA ALA A 105 0.84 -22.38 2.33
C ALA A 105 -0.33 -21.91 3.21
N LYS A 106 -0.11 -20.84 4.00
CA LYS A 106 -1.18 -20.22 4.79
C LYS A 106 -2.26 -19.58 3.91
N ALA A 107 -1.88 -19.00 2.77
CA ALA A 107 -2.85 -18.49 1.79
C ALA A 107 -3.79 -19.59 1.29
N ARG A 108 -3.24 -20.77 0.99
CA ARG A 108 -4.03 -21.94 0.54
C ARG A 108 -4.94 -22.47 1.64
N GLU A 109 -4.42 -22.60 2.86
CA GLU A 109 -5.19 -23.05 4.03
C GLU A 109 -6.35 -22.08 4.32
N LEU A 110 -6.05 -20.78 4.41
CA LEU A 110 -7.06 -19.75 4.65
C LEU A 110 -8.12 -19.79 3.55
N GLY A 111 -7.72 -19.84 2.27
CA GLY A 111 -8.64 -19.89 1.13
C GLY A 111 -9.58 -21.12 1.10
N GLN A 112 -9.26 -22.18 1.83
CA GLN A 112 -10.11 -23.38 1.95
C GLN A 112 -11.02 -23.35 3.19
N SER A 113 -10.77 -22.42 4.12
CA SER A 113 -11.53 -22.29 5.37
C SER A 113 -12.79 -21.44 5.21
N GLU A 114 -13.78 -21.64 6.10
CA GLU A 114 -14.95 -20.77 6.19
C GLU A 114 -14.60 -19.33 6.60
N GLU A 115 -13.55 -19.16 7.40
CA GLU A 115 -13.04 -17.84 7.78
C GLU A 115 -12.45 -17.10 6.59
N GLY A 116 -11.66 -17.77 5.75
CA GLY A 116 -11.12 -17.17 4.53
C GLY A 116 -12.20 -16.81 3.51
N LYS A 117 -13.27 -17.62 3.38
CA LYS A 117 -14.43 -17.25 2.55
C LYS A 117 -15.09 -15.97 3.05
N ARG A 118 -15.36 -15.86 4.35
CA ARG A 118 -15.94 -14.66 4.97
C ARG A 118 -15.05 -13.44 4.78
N LEU A 119 -13.74 -13.58 4.98
CA LEU A 119 -12.77 -12.50 4.75
C LEU A 119 -12.75 -12.07 3.27
N SER A 120 -12.78 -13.01 2.35
CA SER A 120 -12.82 -12.73 0.92
C SER A 120 -14.11 -12.00 0.51
N GLU A 121 -15.27 -12.42 1.03
CA GLU A 121 -16.56 -11.77 0.80
C GLU A 121 -16.59 -10.35 1.35
N LYS A 122 -16.05 -10.16 2.56
CA LYS A 122 -15.90 -8.84 3.20
C LYS A 122 -15.00 -7.92 2.38
N LEU A 123 -13.82 -8.37 1.99
CA LEU A 123 -12.90 -7.62 1.14
C LEU A 123 -13.55 -7.26 -0.20
N THR A 124 -14.23 -8.21 -0.84
CA THR A 124 -14.93 -7.97 -2.11
C THR A 124 -16.04 -6.93 -1.98
N THR A 125 -16.78 -6.97 -0.87
CA THR A 125 -17.83 -5.98 -0.57
C THR A 125 -17.24 -4.59 -0.40
N LEU A 126 -16.19 -4.44 0.41
CA LEU A 126 -15.51 -3.16 0.61
C LEU A 126 -14.93 -2.59 -0.69
N MET A 127 -14.32 -3.45 -1.53
CA MET A 127 -13.84 -3.05 -2.85
C MET A 127 -14.98 -2.56 -3.75
N ARG A 128 -16.13 -3.25 -3.75
CA ARG A 128 -17.32 -2.83 -4.53
C ARG A 128 -17.89 -1.52 -4.02
N GLU A 129 -17.99 -1.34 -2.72
CA GLU A 129 -18.45 -0.10 -2.09
C GLU A 129 -17.53 1.06 -2.48
N SER A 130 -16.22 0.88 -2.37
CA SER A 130 -15.26 1.90 -2.79
C SER A 130 -15.34 2.20 -4.29
N ALA A 131 -15.54 1.19 -5.14
CA ALA A 131 -15.69 1.37 -6.58
C ALA A 131 -17.03 2.05 -6.96
N SER A 132 -18.03 2.00 -6.08
CA SER A 132 -19.34 2.63 -6.26
C SER A 132 -19.42 4.02 -5.64
N ASP A 133 -18.40 4.44 -4.88
CA ASP A 133 -18.33 5.76 -4.28
C ASP A 133 -18.12 6.83 -5.37
N ALA A 134 -19.03 7.81 -5.43
CA ALA A 134 -19.03 8.84 -6.46
C ALA A 134 -17.79 9.74 -6.43
N LYS A 135 -17.20 9.98 -5.24
CA LYS A 135 -15.96 10.77 -5.12
C LYS A 135 -14.76 9.99 -5.63
N VAL A 136 -14.70 8.69 -5.30
CA VAL A 136 -13.66 7.79 -5.83
C VAL A 136 -13.76 7.70 -7.35
N GLN A 137 -14.98 7.52 -7.88
CA GLN A 137 -15.21 7.49 -9.33
C GLN A 137 -14.77 8.78 -10.01
N ALA A 138 -15.14 9.93 -9.45
CA ALA A 138 -14.74 11.23 -10.00
C ALA A 138 -13.21 11.40 -10.01
N LEU A 139 -12.54 11.04 -8.91
CA LEU A 139 -11.08 11.11 -8.80
C LEU A 139 -10.38 10.19 -9.80
N VAL A 140 -10.85 8.95 -9.93
CA VAL A 140 -10.29 7.99 -10.90
C VAL A 140 -10.50 8.50 -12.33
N GLN A 141 -11.69 9.02 -12.64
CA GLN A 141 -11.99 9.57 -13.95
C GLN A 141 -11.10 10.76 -14.29
N GLU A 142 -10.91 11.69 -13.34
CA GLU A 142 -10.02 12.85 -13.50
C GLU A 142 -8.58 12.41 -13.80
N ARG A 143 -8.03 11.48 -13.00
CA ARG A 143 -6.66 10.97 -13.18
C ARG A 143 -6.49 10.26 -14.52
N MET A 144 -7.46 9.44 -14.92
CA MET A 144 -7.39 8.76 -16.21
C MET A 144 -7.50 9.74 -17.38
N GLN A 145 -8.28 10.81 -17.25
CA GLN A 145 -8.32 11.87 -18.26
C GLN A 145 -6.95 12.57 -18.37
N GLN A 146 -6.29 12.86 -17.26
CA GLN A 146 -4.95 13.47 -17.24
C GLN A 146 -3.89 12.57 -17.89
N VAL A 147 -3.96 11.25 -17.67
CA VAL A 147 -3.12 10.26 -18.35
C VAL A 147 -3.35 10.31 -19.85
N GLU A 148 -4.61 10.26 -20.30
CA GLU A 148 -4.97 10.31 -21.72
C GLU A 148 -4.49 11.60 -22.41
N ASP A 149 -4.66 12.75 -21.74
CA ASP A 149 -4.24 14.04 -22.27
C ASP A 149 -2.72 14.11 -22.45
N ASP A 150 -1.96 13.63 -21.46
CA ASP A 150 -0.50 13.57 -21.53
C ASP A 150 -0.01 12.59 -22.62
N LEU A 151 -0.67 11.43 -22.78
CA LEU A 151 -0.33 10.47 -23.83
C LEU A 151 -0.58 11.03 -25.23
N ARG A 152 -1.72 11.70 -25.46
CA ARG A 152 -2.01 12.37 -26.74
C ARG A 152 -1.02 13.48 -27.06
N ALA A 153 -0.58 14.22 -26.04
CA ALA A 153 0.45 15.24 -26.23
C ALA A 153 1.76 14.61 -26.69
N LEU A 154 2.15 13.46 -26.13
CA LEU A 154 3.34 12.72 -26.57
C LEU A 154 3.22 12.24 -28.02
N GLU A 155 2.07 11.72 -28.43
CA GLU A 155 1.80 11.28 -29.81
C GLU A 155 1.95 12.42 -30.82
N GLN A 156 1.51 13.64 -30.49
CA GLN A 156 1.64 14.81 -31.35
C GLN A 156 3.08 15.28 -31.52
N THR A 157 3.96 14.91 -30.58
CA THR A 157 5.39 15.23 -30.61
C THR A 157 6.25 14.08 -31.11
N ALA A 158 5.64 12.93 -31.40
CA ALA A 158 6.35 11.78 -31.96
C ALA A 158 6.79 12.10 -33.40
N PRO A 159 8.07 11.83 -33.76
CA PRO A 159 8.61 12.13 -35.08
C PRO A 159 8.05 11.25 -36.21
#